data_AF-X0TTF3-F1
#
_entry.id   AF-X0TTF3-F1
#
_cell.length_a   1.000
_cell.length_b   1.000
_cell.length_c   1.000
_cell.angle_alpha   90.00
_cell.angle_beta   90.00
_cell.angle_gamma   90.00
#
_symmetry.space_group_name_H-M   'P 1'
#
loop_
_entity.id
_entity.type
_entity.pdbx_description
1 polymer ?
#
loop_
_entity_poly.entity_id
_entity_poly.type
_entity_poly.pdbx_seq_one_letter_code
_entity_poly.pdbx_strand_id
1 'polypeptide(L)' 'MYKILLLSQAQKDLDEFRGKIFQQIKDKILSLSKNPRPHGCLKLIAEEG' A
#
# COMPACT_ATOMS: atom_id res chain seq x y z
N MET A 1 4.08 4.73 15.13
CA MET A 1 4.10 3.58 14.21
C MET A 1 2.65 3.30 13.83
N TYR A 2 2.34 3.33 12.54
CA TYR A 2 0.97 3.15 12.04
C TYR A 2 0.67 1.68 11.78
N LYS A 3 -0.57 1.27 12.04
CA LYS A 3 -1.06 -0.05 11.67
C LYS A 3 -1.55 0.00 10.23
N ILE A 4 -1.09 -0.95 9.42
CA ILE A 4 -1.56 -1.10 8.04
C ILE A 4 -2.76 -2.03 8.07
N LEU A 5 -3.84 -1.60 7.43
CA LEU A 5 -5.04 -2.40 7.21
C LEU A 5 -5.27 -2.44 5.69
N LEU A 6 -5.59 -3.62 5.18
CA LEU A 6 -5.95 -3.81 3.78
C LEU A 6 -7.46 -4.05 3.71
N LEU A 7 -8.11 -3.41 2.75
CA LEU A 7 -9.47 -3.74 2.38
C LEU A 7 -9.48 -5.06 1.62
N SER A 8 -10.60 -5.78 1.69
CA SER A 8 -10.75 -7.06 0.98
C SER A 8 -10.54 -6.92 -0.52
N GLN A 9 -10.90 -5.79 -1.12
CA GLN A 9 -10.65 -5.52 -2.54
C GLN A 9 -9.15 -5.36 -2.81
N ALA A 10 -8.45 -4.53 -2.03
CA ALA A 10 -7.00 -4.35 -2.16
C ALA A 10 -6.21 -5.66 -1.94
N GLN A 11 -6.70 -6.57 -1.09
CA GLN A 11 -6.11 -7.90 -0.93
C GLN A 11 -6.24 -8.73 -2.21
N LYS A 12 -7.41 -8.73 -2.86
CA LYS A 12 -7.60 -9.43 -4.15
C LYS A 12 -6.67 -8.87 -5.22
N ASP A 13 -6.54 -7.55 -5.29
CA ASP A 13 -5.66 -6.89 -6.25
C ASP A 13 -4.20 -7.29 -5.99
N LEU A 14 -3.78 -7.39 -4.72
CA LEU A 14 -2.44 -7.87 -4.36
C LEU A 14 -2.21 -9.34 -4.77
N ASP A 15 -3.26 -10.17 -4.70
CA ASP A 15 -3.18 -11.59 -5.06
C ASP A 15 -2.99 -11.80 -6.57
N GLU A 16 -3.26 -10.81 -7.42
CA GLU A 16 -2.96 -10.88 -8.86
C GLU A 16 -1.46 -10.73 -9.16
N PHE A 17 -0.70 -10.11 -8.25
CA PHE A 17 0.74 -9.96 -8.41
C PHE A 17 1.50 -11.19 -7.87
N ARG A 18 2.56 -11.57 -8.58
CA ARG A 18 3.44 -12.70 -8.20
C ARG A 18 4.92 -12.34 -8.33
N GLY A 19 5.75 -13.13 -7.67
CA GLY A 19 7.21 -13.05 -7.77
C GLY A 19 7.77 -11.69 -7.30
N LYS A 20 8.71 -11.16 -8.07
CA LYS A 20 9.49 -9.96 -7.70
C LYS A 20 8.63 -8.70 -7.55
N ILE A 21 7.58 -8.57 -8.36
CA ILE A 21 6.68 -7.40 -8.33
C ILE A 21 5.91 -7.37 -7.01
N PHE A 22 5.35 -8.51 -6.61
CA PHE A 22 4.64 -8.64 -5.33
C PHE A 22 5.54 -8.26 -4.14
N GLN A 23 6.78 -8.74 -4.11
CA GLN A 23 7.72 -8.43 -3.03
C GLN A 23 8.02 -6.92 -2.97
N GLN A 24 8.25 -6.27 -4.11
CA GLN A 24 8.48 -4.82 -4.15
C GLN A 24 7.28 -4.03 -3.63
N ILE A 25 6.06 -4.43 -3.99
CA ILE A 25 4.83 -3.79 -3.50
C ILE A 25 4.69 -4.00 -1.99
N LYS A 26 4.87 -5.24 -1.52
CA LYS A 26 4.80 -5.59 -0.09
C LYS A 26 5.79 -4.78 0.75
N ASP A 27 7.04 -4.68 0.33
CA ASP A 27 8.08 -3.93 1.04
C ASP A 27 7.73 -2.44 1.12
N LYS A 28 7.24 -1.86 0.01
CA LYS A 28 6.77 -0.48 -0.01
C LYS A 28 5.57 -0.26 0.92
N ILE A 29 4.57 -1.14 0.89
CA ILE A 29 3.41 -1.07 1.80
C ILE A 29 3.90 -1.10 3.25
N LEU A 30 4.74 -2.08 3.63
CA LEU A 30 5.26 -2.20 4.99
C LEU A 30 6.03 -0.96 5.45
N SER A 31 6.75 -0.27 4.55
CA SER A 31 7.43 0.98 4.86
C SER A 31 6.48 2.11 5.32
N LEU A 32 5.22 2.09 4.89
CA LEU A 32 4.21 3.08 5.26
C LEU A 32 3.88 3.05 6.76
N SER A 33 4.10 1.92 7.44
CA SER A 33 3.95 1.83 8.91
C SER A 33 4.86 2.81 9.66
N LYS A 34 6.02 3.13 9.08
CA LYS A 34 7.00 4.08 9.63
C LYS A 34 6.86 5.45 8.99
N ASN A 35 6.60 5.52 7.69
CA ASN A 35 6.47 6.76 6.93
C ASN A 35 5.19 6.75 6.07
N PRO A 36 4.02 7.12 6.62
CA PRO A 36 2.73 7.00 5.92
C PRO A 36 2.58 8.00 4.76
N ARG A 37 3.38 9.07 4.73
CA ARG A 37 3.39 10.07 3.66
C ARG A 37 4.83 10.23 3.13
N PRO A 38 5.31 9.25 2.36
CA PRO A 38 6.65 9.32 1.78
C PRO A 38 6.76 10.51 0.81
N HIS A 39 7.99 11.00 0.63
CA HIS A 39 8.25 12.13 -0.25
C HIS A 39 7.71 11.88 -1.67
N GLY A 40 7.03 12.86 -2.23
CA GLY A 40 6.38 12.74 -3.54
C GLY A 40 4.98 12.09 -3.51
N CYS A 41 4.45 11.71 -2.34
CA CYS A 41 3.06 11.29 -2.26
C CYS A 41 2.12 12.47 -2.54
N LEU A 42 1.10 12.24 -3.36
CA LEU A 42 0.06 13.22 -3.65
C LEU A 42 -1.18 12.91 -2.83
N LYS A 43 -1.72 13.93 -2.15
CA LYS A 43 -3.01 13.80 -1.49
C LYS A 43 -4.09 13.78 -2.57
N LEU A 44 -4.74 12.63 -2.74
CA LEU A 44 -5.95 12.54 -3.55
C LEU A 44 -7.08 13.22 -2.78
N ILE A 45 -7.81 14.10 -3.46
CA ILE A 45 -8.89 14.93 -2.88
C ILE A 45 -10.27 14.31 -3.07
N ALA A 46 -10.35 13.14 -3.71
CA ALA A 46 -11.58 12.36 -3.81
C ALA A 46 -11.69 11.43 -2.60
N GLU A 47 -12.83 11.50 -1.90
CA GLU A 47 -13.23 10.52 -0.89
C GLU A 47 -13.54 9.20 -1.57
N GLU A 48 -12.55 8.37 -1.90
CA GLU A 48 -12.79 6.95 -2.10
C GLU A 48 -11.66 6.14 -1.43
N GLY A 49 -12.08 5.34 -0.46
CA GLY A 49 -11.34 4.25 0.15
C GLY A 49 -12.23 3.02 0.12
#